data_AF-A0A3D8LI00-F1
#
_entry.id   AF-A0A3D8LI00-F1
#
_cell.length_a   1.000
_cell.length_b   1.000
_cell.length_c   1.000
_cell.angle_alpha   90.00
_cell.angle_beta   90.00
_cell.angle_gamma   90.00
#
_symmetry.space_group_name_H-M   'P 1'
#
loop_
_entity.id
_entity.type
_entity.pdbx_description
1 polymer ?
#
loop_
_entity_poly.entity_id
_entity_poly.type
_entity_poly.pdbx_seq_one_letter_code
_entity_poly.pdbx_strand_id
1 'polypeptide(L)'
;MAKNLHYEGLKPEAFDQFKSKLQAYGIDLSENSGSFKEKGVSGKYNYNPETEELELNDLSIGFPASMMLNIDTLASRLTETVVQHGGRPKQGVA
;
A
#
# COMPACT_ATOMS: atom_id res chain seq x y z
N MET A 1 -8.16 -13.24 4.78
CA MET A 1 -6.70 -13.43 4.89
C MET A 1 -6.08 -12.06 4.69
N ALA A 2 -5.22 -11.63 5.61
CA ALA A 2 -4.52 -10.36 5.49
C ALA A 2 -3.22 -10.56 4.69
N LYS A 3 -2.82 -9.55 3.92
CA LYS A 3 -1.64 -9.58 3.07
C LYS A 3 -0.62 -8.56 3.56
N ASN A 4 0.65 -8.94 3.54
CA ASN A 4 1.75 -8.05 3.90
C ASN A 4 2.55 -7.77 2.63
N LEU A 5 2.85 -6.50 2.38
CA LEU A 5 3.60 -6.03 1.21
C LEU A 5 4.73 -5.15 1.73
N HIS A 6 5.93 -5.35 1.19
CA HIS A 6 7.08 -4.54 1.53
C HIS A 6 7.68 -4.04 0.23
N TYR A 7 8.04 -2.77 0.21
CA TYR A 7 8.66 -2.09 -0.92
C TYR A 7 9.90 -1.34 -0.46
N GLU A 8 10.87 -1.21 -1.36
CA GLU A 8 12.11 -0.48 -1.17
C GLU A 8 12.42 0.42 -2.38
N GLY A 9 13.25 1.44 -2.18
CA GLY A 9 13.58 2.43 -3.22
C GLY A 9 12.43 3.36 -3.58
N LEU A 10 11.40 3.46 -2.73
CA LEU A 10 10.28 4.37 -2.93
C LEU A 10 10.67 5.76 -2.38
N LYS A 11 11.07 6.65 -3.28
CA LYS A 11 11.43 8.04 -2.94
C LYS A 11 10.29 8.80 -2.26
N PRO A 12 10.57 9.82 -1.43
CA PRO A 12 9.53 10.63 -0.79
C PRO A 12 8.53 11.24 -1.80
N GLU A 13 9.05 11.75 -2.91
CA GLU A 13 8.24 12.33 -4.00
C GLU A 13 7.32 11.27 -4.67
N ALA A 14 7.82 10.05 -4.81
CA ALA A 14 7.08 8.91 -5.32
C ALA A 14 6.01 8.43 -4.32
N PHE A 15 6.33 8.46 -3.03
CA PHE A 15 5.38 8.15 -1.97
C PHE A 15 4.23 9.15 -1.94
N ASP A 16 4.48 10.46 -2.12
CA ASP A 16 3.40 11.45 -2.24
C ASP A 16 2.43 11.16 -3.39
N GLN A 17 2.94 10.79 -4.57
CA GLN A 17 2.10 10.36 -5.69
C GLN A 17 1.31 9.08 -5.37
N PHE A 18 1.97 8.12 -4.70
CA PHE A 18 1.35 6.88 -4.26
C PHE A 18 0.19 7.12 -3.29
N LYS A 19 0.35 8.03 -2.32
CA LYS A 19 -0.71 8.46 -1.38
C LYS A 19 -1.93 8.99 -2.13
N SER A 20 -1.74 9.87 -3.12
CA SER A 20 -2.86 10.39 -3.92
C SER A 20 -3.58 9.31 -4.73
N LYS A 21 -2.86 8.30 -5.24
CA LYS A 21 -3.49 7.16 -5.93
C LYS A 21 -4.29 6.29 -4.96
N LEU A 22 -3.76 6.08 -3.76
CA LEU A 22 -4.41 5.31 -2.71
C LEU A 22 -5.72 5.95 -2.23
N GLN A 23 -5.79 7.27 -2.16
CA GLN A 23 -7.02 7.99 -1.82
C GLN A 23 -8.16 7.67 -2.81
N ALA A 24 -7.86 7.44 -4.09
CA ALA A 24 -8.86 7.02 -5.07
C ALA A 24 -9.49 5.66 -4.73
N TYR A 25 -8.73 4.78 -4.07
CA TYR A 25 -9.20 3.49 -3.56
C TYR A 25 -9.81 3.58 -2.13
N GLY A 26 -9.90 4.79 -1.55
CA GLY A 26 -10.32 5.00 -0.17
C GLY A 26 -9.27 4.52 0.82
N ILE A 27 -7.99 4.70 0.52
CA ILE A 27 -6.89 4.46 1.44
C ILE A 27 -6.21 5.81 1.65
N ASP A 28 -6.35 6.37 2.85
CA ASP A 28 -5.69 7.61 3.22
C ASP A 28 -4.44 7.31 4.05
N LEU A 29 -3.28 7.72 3.56
CA LEU A 29 -2.01 7.65 4.27
C LEU A 29 -1.65 9.07 4.70
N SER A 30 -2.24 9.54 5.79
CA SER A 30 -2.10 10.94 6.24
C SER A 30 -0.70 11.25 6.78
N GLU A 31 0.02 10.25 7.28
CA GLU A 31 1.34 10.39 7.92
C GLU A 31 2.37 9.48 7.24
N ASN A 32 3.53 9.29 7.88
CA ASN A 32 4.51 8.29 7.46
C ASN A 32 4.11 6.89 7.93
N SER A 33 3.42 6.76 9.06
CA SER A 33 3.02 5.47 9.60
C SER A 33 1.64 5.56 10.25
N GLY A 34 0.86 4.50 10.17
CA GLY A 34 -0.45 4.45 10.82
C GLY A 34 -1.28 3.27 10.36
N SER A 35 -2.59 3.39 10.56
CA SER A 35 -3.56 2.42 10.05
C SER A 35 -4.65 3.14 9.27
N PHE A 36 -5.07 2.57 8.17
CA PHE A 36 -6.21 3.04 7.39
C PHE A 36 -7.34 2.01 7.45
N LYS A 37 -8.56 2.51 7.42
CA LYS A 37 -9.77 1.69 7.29
C LYS A 37 -10.86 2.51 6.63
N GLU A 38 -11.04 2.32 5.34
CA GLU A 38 -12.02 3.09 4.58
C GLU A 38 -12.53 2.30 3.38
N LYS A 39 -13.82 2.50 3.05
CA LYS A 39 -14.57 1.79 1.98
C LYS A 39 -14.50 0.25 2.03
N GLY A 40 -14.16 -0.34 3.17
CA GLY A 40 -14.00 -1.79 3.32
C GLY A 40 -12.58 -2.27 3.03
N VAL A 41 -11.62 -1.39 2.79
CA VAL A 41 -10.19 -1.73 2.76
C VAL A 41 -9.54 -1.26 4.05
N SER A 42 -8.72 -2.11 4.67
CA SER A 42 -8.04 -1.78 5.91
C SER A 42 -6.64 -2.36 5.96
N GLY A 43 -5.75 -1.69 6.68
CA GLY A 43 -4.38 -2.15 6.86
C GLY A 43 -3.58 -1.18 7.71
N LYS A 44 -2.33 -1.54 7.94
CA LYS A 44 -1.32 -0.70 8.58
C LYS A 44 -0.26 -0.37 7.56
N TYR A 45 0.34 0.80 7.70
CA TYR A 45 1.43 1.25 6.86
C TYR A 45 2.54 1.87 7.68
N ASN A 46 3.75 1.76 7.17
CA ASN A 46 4.93 2.38 7.73
C ASN A 46 5.88 2.73 6.57
N TYR A 47 6.08 4.01 6.34
CA TYR A 47 6.97 4.57 5.34
C TYR A 47 8.15 5.25 6.03
N ASN A 48 9.36 4.84 5.66
CA ASN A 48 10.57 5.49 6.10
C ASN A 48 11.23 6.25 4.92
N PRO A 49 11.21 7.59 4.92
CA PRO A 49 11.85 8.38 3.86
C PRO A 49 13.38 8.31 3.88
N GLU A 50 14.01 7.95 5.01
CA GLU A 50 15.48 7.83 5.12
C GLU A 50 16.00 6.55 4.47
N THR A 51 15.23 5.45 4.57
CA THR A 51 15.58 4.16 3.95
C THR A 51 14.84 3.89 2.65
N GLU A 52 13.90 4.77 2.28
CA GLU A 52 13.04 4.66 1.09
C GLU A 52 12.20 3.36 1.10
N GLU A 53 11.79 2.92 2.28
CA GLU A 53 11.06 1.67 2.50
C GLU A 53 9.61 1.92 2.87
N LEU A 54 8.69 1.17 2.27
CA LEU A 54 7.27 1.16 2.58
C LEU A 54 6.83 -0.24 2.97
N GLU A 55 6.32 -0.37 4.18
CA GLU A 55 5.70 -1.58 4.70
C GLU A 55 4.18 -1.38 4.76
N LEU A 56 3.43 -2.32 4.18
CA LEU A 56 2.00 -2.44 4.32
C LEU A 56 1.70 -3.77 5.01
N ASN A 57 1.17 -3.70 6.22
CA ASN A 57 0.88 -4.86 7.06
C ASN A 57 -0.62 -5.00 7.27
N ASP A 58 -1.08 -6.22 7.52
CA ASP A 58 -2.50 -6.50 7.81
C ASP A 58 -3.47 -6.07 6.68
N LEU A 59 -2.99 -5.93 5.43
CA LEU A 59 -3.84 -5.45 4.33
C LEU A 59 -4.99 -6.44 4.09
N SER A 60 -6.21 -5.96 4.25
CA SER A 60 -7.41 -6.77 4.19
C SER A 60 -8.51 -6.03 3.45
N ILE A 61 -9.31 -6.78 2.69
CA ILE A 61 -10.51 -6.29 2.04
C ILE A 61 -11.72 -6.97 2.68
N GLY A 62 -12.59 -6.16 3.29
CA GLY A 62 -13.90 -6.53 3.80
C GLY A 62 -15.04 -5.96 2.96
N PHE A 63 -16.25 -6.15 3.46
CA PHE A 63 -17.47 -5.69 2.80
C PHE A 63 -17.63 -4.15 2.95
N PRO A 64 -18.03 -3.40 1.90
CA PRO A 64 -18.48 -3.85 0.59
C PRO A 64 -17.38 -3.98 -0.48
N ALA A 65 -16.15 -3.48 -0.23
CA ALA A 65 -15.06 -3.51 -1.22
C ALA A 65 -14.78 -4.91 -1.78
N SER A 66 -14.92 -5.96 -0.96
CA SER A 66 -14.71 -7.35 -1.36
C SER A 66 -15.63 -7.83 -2.50
N MET A 67 -16.72 -7.12 -2.80
CA MET A 67 -17.59 -7.43 -3.94
C MET A 67 -17.02 -6.96 -5.28
N MET A 68 -16.12 -5.97 -5.26
CA MET A 68 -15.58 -5.31 -6.46
C MET A 68 -14.06 -5.46 -6.59
N LEU A 69 -13.36 -5.64 -5.47
CA LEU A 69 -11.90 -5.68 -5.38
C LEU A 69 -11.47 -6.94 -4.65
N ASN A 70 -10.46 -7.62 -5.20
CA ASN A 70 -9.75 -8.69 -4.51
C ASN A 70 -8.44 -8.16 -3.91
N ILE A 71 -8.04 -8.71 -2.77
CA ILE A 71 -6.80 -8.36 -2.08
C ILE A 71 -5.57 -8.57 -2.97
N ASP A 72 -5.60 -9.59 -3.82
CA ASP A 72 -4.52 -9.86 -4.77
C ASP A 72 -4.45 -8.80 -5.87
N THR A 73 -5.60 -8.42 -6.44
CA THR A 73 -5.66 -7.37 -7.46
C THR A 73 -5.22 -6.02 -6.90
N LEU A 74 -5.62 -5.70 -5.66
CA LEU A 74 -5.16 -4.51 -4.97
C LEU A 74 -3.63 -4.58 -4.81
N ALA A 75 -3.10 -5.67 -4.26
CA ALA A 75 -1.66 -5.85 -4.06
C ALA A 75 -0.85 -5.71 -5.36
N SER A 76 -1.33 -6.28 -6.47
CA SER A 76 -0.71 -6.13 -7.78
C SER A 76 -0.70 -4.67 -8.23
N ARG A 77 -1.83 -3.95 -8.14
CA ARG A 77 -1.93 -2.53 -8.50
C ARG A 77 -1.01 -1.65 -7.65
N LEU A 78 -0.90 -1.93 -6.35
CA LEU A 78 0.02 -1.23 -5.46
C LEU A 78 1.46 -1.45 -5.91
N THR A 79 1.81 -2.70 -6.19
CA THR A 79 3.15 -3.07 -6.68
C THR A 79 3.46 -2.37 -8.00
N GLU A 80 2.54 -2.40 -8.97
CA GLU A 80 2.71 -1.72 -10.25
C GLU A 80 2.90 -0.21 -10.07
N THR A 81 2.13 0.42 -9.18
CA THR A 81 2.24 1.86 -8.91
C THR A 81 3.60 2.18 -8.31
N VAL A 82 4.04 1.41 -7.30
CA VAL A 82 5.37 1.57 -6.69
C VAL A 82 6.47 1.42 -7.73
N VAL A 83 6.39 0.40 -8.59
CA VAL A 83 7.36 0.14 -9.67
C VAL A 83 7.39 1.26 -10.71
N GLN A 84 6.23 1.80 -11.09
CA GLN A 84 6.14 2.94 -12.00
C GLN A 84 6.83 4.19 -11.45
N HIS A 85 6.85 4.35 -10.13
CA HIS A 85 7.52 5.48 -9.47
C HIS A 85 8.95 5.16 -9.01
N GLY A 86 9.54 4.06 -9.47
CA GLY A 86 10.96 3.72 -9.27
C GLY A 86 11.26 2.87 -8.02
N GLY A 87 10.24 2.57 -7.20
CA GLY A 87 10.38 1.60 -6.12
C GLY A 87 10.31 0.17 -6.64
N ARG A 88 10.47 -0.81 -5.75
CA ARG A 88 10.34 -2.23 -6.09
C ARG A 88 9.81 -3.02 -4.90
N PRO A 89 9.05 -4.10 -5.13
CA PRO A 89 8.67 -5.01 -4.05
C PRO A 89 9.91 -5.65 -3.46
N LYS A 90 10.10 -5.44 -2.15
CA LYS A 90 11.07 -6.16 -1.34
C LYS A 90 10.49 -7.53 -1.06
N GLN A 91 10.71 -8.44 -2.01
CA GLN A 91 10.16 -9.80 -1.97
C GLN A 91 10.65 -10.54 -0.72
N GLY A 92 9.82 -10.59 0.31
CA GLY A 92 9.93 -11.61 1.34
C GLY A 92 9.51 -12.94 0.74
N VAL A 93 10.47 -13.70 0.21
CA VAL A 93 10.33 -15.15 0.03
C VAL A 93 10.08 -15.75 1.41
N ALA A 94 8.85 -16.23 1.62
CA ALA A 94 8.51 -17.27 2.57
C ALA A 94 7.37 -18.10 1.99
#